data_AF-A0A553V293-F1
#
_entry.id   AF-A0A553V293-F1
#
_cell.length_a   1.000
_cell.length_b   1.000
_cell.length_c   1.000
_cell.angle_alpha   90.00
_cell.angle_beta   90.00
_cell.angle_gamma   90.00
#
_symmetry.space_group_name_H-M   'P 1'
#
loop_
_entity.id
_entity.type
_entity.pdbx_description
1 polymer ?
#
loop_
_entity_poly.entity_id
_entity_poly.type
_entity_poly.pdbx_seq_one_letter_code
_entity_poly.pdbx_strand_id
1 'polypeptide(L)'
;MQEALAKLEQEIKTTKRACRLSKSVLEEGLDVQAEAQELHAKFSALAEALAHLNQALDTHYASLEDDTQLEQILISLKRVKSKTATPLASLESASSAKEVLEALASLEQGVLDLEGVLTGLKAHPSLNAPTSPKATPKAMAKKYCPQSKEELKALVADESVHLGEIDIGGLTDLSEVFQHSHRESYEGLETWDVSQVTNMEKMLDSCRNFNQPLNHWDVSKVTNMRGMFLGCDNFNQPLNDWNVSRVTNMEKMFFGCKAFNQPLNSWDVSNVRTMGSMFAHSFSFSQPLDNWNVSSTTNTEYMFFGKNSLTRLPIWYRA
;
A
#
# COMPACT_ATOMS: atom_id res chain seq x y z
N MET A 1 21.85 -7.64 -10.82
CA MET A 1 20.95 -6.59 -11.34
C MET A 1 20.42 -6.92 -12.73
N GLN A 2 21.24 -6.88 -13.78
CA GLN A 2 20.80 -7.14 -15.16
C GLN A 2 20.13 -8.52 -15.35
N GLU A 3 20.63 -9.55 -14.67
CA GLU A 3 19.98 -10.87 -14.64
C GLU A 3 18.57 -10.84 -14.01
N ALA A 4 18.39 -10.09 -12.91
CA ALA A 4 17.10 -9.95 -12.26
C ALA A 4 16.10 -9.17 -13.13
N LEU A 5 16.56 -8.13 -13.83
CA LEU A 5 15.77 -7.40 -14.83
C LEU A 5 15.34 -8.32 -15.99
N ALA A 6 16.28 -9.06 -16.57
CA ALA A 6 16.00 -9.97 -17.68
C ALA A 6 15.03 -11.10 -17.26
N LYS A 7 15.18 -11.64 -16.05
CA LYS A 7 14.26 -12.63 -15.50
C LYS A 7 12.85 -12.04 -15.34
N LEU A 8 12.73 -10.85 -14.76
CA LEU A 8 11.44 -10.20 -14.57
C LEU A 8 10.74 -9.91 -15.91
N GLU A 9 11.48 -9.45 -16.91
CA GLU A 9 10.94 -9.24 -18.27
C GLU A 9 10.40 -10.51 -18.89
N GLN A 10 11.10 -11.62 -18.69
CA GLN A 10 10.67 -12.90 -19.20
C GLN A 10 9.37 -13.33 -18.51
N GLU A 11 9.28 -13.16 -17.18
CA GLU A 11 8.05 -13.48 -16.44
C GLU A 11 6.87 -12.56 -16.80
N ILE A 12 7.12 -11.28 -17.10
CA ILE A 12 6.07 -10.38 -17.62
C ILE A 12 5.54 -10.92 -18.95
N LYS A 13 6.41 -11.32 -19.87
CA LYS A 13 6.01 -11.84 -21.20
C LYS A 13 5.21 -13.13 -21.09
N THR A 14 5.65 -14.08 -20.26
CA THR A 14 4.95 -15.36 -20.05
C THR A 14 3.60 -15.13 -19.37
N THR A 15 3.54 -14.26 -18.37
CA THR A 15 2.30 -13.92 -17.65
C THR A 15 1.27 -13.26 -18.57
N LYS A 16 1.68 -12.27 -19.38
CA LYS A 16 0.78 -11.63 -20.36
C LYS A 16 0.23 -12.61 -21.37
N ARG A 17 1.03 -13.59 -21.79
CA ARG A 17 0.58 -14.65 -22.70
C ARG A 17 -0.48 -15.52 -22.02
N ALA A 18 -0.24 -15.95 -20.78
CA ALA A 18 -1.21 -16.73 -20.01
C ALA A 18 -2.53 -15.96 -19.82
N CYS A 19 -2.47 -14.68 -19.40
CA CYS A 19 -3.65 -13.84 -19.23
C CYS A 19 -4.54 -13.81 -20.49
N ARG A 20 -3.94 -13.62 -21.68
CA ARG A 20 -4.70 -13.60 -22.94
C ARG A 20 -5.37 -14.94 -23.26
N LEU A 21 -4.70 -16.05 -23.00
CA LEU A 21 -5.23 -17.38 -23.27
C LEU A 21 -6.38 -17.71 -22.31
N SER A 22 -6.13 -17.55 -21.00
CA SER A 22 -7.10 -17.82 -19.95
C SER A 22 -8.33 -16.94 -20.03
N LYS A 23 -8.20 -15.67 -20.42
CA LYS A 23 -9.32 -14.73 -20.50
C LYS A 23 -10.41 -15.20 -21.47
N SER A 24 -10.03 -15.70 -22.65
CA SER A 24 -10.99 -16.23 -23.63
C SER A 24 -11.74 -17.45 -23.08
N VAL A 25 -11.05 -18.33 -22.37
CA VAL A 25 -11.63 -19.56 -21.79
C VAL A 25 -12.58 -19.21 -20.62
N LEU A 26 -12.16 -18.27 -19.78
CA LEU A 26 -12.94 -17.79 -18.63
C LEU A 26 -14.20 -17.02 -19.05
N GLU A 27 -14.15 -16.25 -20.14
CA GLU A 27 -15.32 -15.54 -20.70
C GLU A 27 -16.40 -16.53 -21.19
N GLU A 28 -16.00 -17.73 -21.62
CA GLU A 28 -16.91 -18.84 -21.97
C GLU A 28 -17.34 -19.67 -20.74
N GLY A 29 -16.79 -19.38 -19.56
CA GLY A 29 -17.08 -20.11 -18.31
C GLY A 29 -16.50 -21.51 -18.25
N LEU A 30 -15.49 -21.81 -19.06
CA LEU A 30 -14.86 -23.13 -19.18
C LEU A 30 -13.65 -23.24 -18.24
N ASP A 31 -13.36 -24.47 -17.80
CA ASP A 31 -12.14 -24.85 -17.08
C ASP A 31 -11.69 -23.91 -15.94
N VAL A 32 -12.64 -23.25 -15.28
CA VAL A 32 -12.42 -22.14 -14.34
C VAL A 32 -11.34 -22.45 -13.29
N GLN A 33 -11.37 -23.65 -12.69
CA GLN A 33 -10.40 -24.04 -11.68
C GLN A 33 -8.98 -24.26 -12.25
N ALA A 34 -8.88 -24.87 -13.43
CA ALA A 34 -7.59 -25.09 -14.08
C ALA A 34 -6.96 -23.77 -14.52
N GLU A 35 -7.76 -22.87 -15.11
CA GLU A 35 -7.33 -21.54 -15.50
C GLU A 35 -6.92 -20.67 -14.29
N ALA A 36 -7.68 -20.72 -13.19
CA ALA A 36 -7.31 -20.04 -11.95
C ALA A 36 -5.96 -20.54 -11.40
N GLN A 37 -5.73 -21.86 -11.41
CA GLN A 37 -4.47 -22.46 -10.97
C GLN A 37 -3.29 -22.08 -11.87
N GLU A 38 -3.47 -22.11 -13.20
CA GLU A 38 -2.42 -21.70 -14.14
C GLU A 38 -2.07 -20.22 -13.95
N LEU A 39 -3.08 -19.34 -13.92
CA LEU A 39 -2.88 -17.91 -13.70
C LEU A 39 -2.18 -17.66 -12.37
N HIS A 40 -2.63 -18.30 -11.28
CA HIS A 40 -2.00 -18.20 -9.98
C HIS A 40 -0.51 -18.56 -10.06
N ALA A 41 -0.18 -19.72 -10.66
CA ALA A 41 1.22 -20.15 -10.81
C ALA A 41 2.08 -19.14 -11.58
N LYS A 42 1.55 -18.52 -12.65
CA LYS A 42 2.26 -17.48 -13.41
C LYS A 42 2.49 -16.22 -12.60
N PHE A 43 1.46 -15.74 -11.90
CA PHE A 43 1.57 -14.54 -11.07
C PHE A 43 2.44 -14.77 -9.82
N SER A 44 2.47 -15.97 -9.24
CA SER A 44 3.43 -16.32 -8.18
C SER A 44 4.87 -16.26 -8.68
N ALA A 45 5.17 -16.82 -9.86
CA ALA A 45 6.51 -16.74 -10.46
C ALA A 45 6.92 -15.29 -10.76
N LEU A 46 5.98 -14.47 -11.26
CA LEU A 46 6.20 -13.03 -11.46
C LEU A 46 6.48 -12.31 -10.13
N ALA A 47 5.72 -12.61 -9.07
CA ALA A 47 5.91 -12.03 -7.74
C ALA A 47 7.28 -12.40 -7.13
N GLU A 48 7.76 -13.63 -7.34
CA GLU A 48 9.10 -14.06 -6.94
C GLU A 48 10.20 -13.31 -7.71
N ALA A 49 10.06 -13.18 -9.03
CA ALA A 49 11.00 -12.40 -9.84
C ALA A 49 11.03 -10.92 -9.41
N LEU A 50 9.86 -10.37 -9.07
CA LEU A 50 9.71 -9.00 -8.54
C LEU A 50 10.40 -8.85 -7.17
N ALA A 51 10.29 -9.85 -6.29
CA ALA A 51 10.97 -9.86 -4.99
C ALA A 51 12.50 -9.88 -5.15
N HIS A 52 13.03 -10.71 -6.04
CA HIS A 52 14.46 -10.74 -6.34
C HIS A 52 14.97 -9.42 -6.94
N LEU A 53 14.20 -8.78 -7.82
CA LEU A 53 14.57 -7.47 -8.36
C LEU A 53 14.58 -6.39 -7.27
N ASN A 54 13.55 -6.35 -6.40
CA ASN A 54 13.52 -5.44 -5.26
C ASN A 54 14.78 -5.61 -4.39
N GLN A 55 15.12 -6.85 -4.01
CA GLN A 55 16.32 -7.12 -3.21
C GLN A 55 17.61 -6.66 -3.90
N ALA A 56 17.73 -6.93 -5.21
CA ALA A 56 18.88 -6.48 -5.99
C ALA A 56 18.97 -4.94 -6.06
N LEU A 57 17.83 -4.26 -6.19
CA LEU A 57 17.76 -2.80 -6.27
C LEU A 57 18.00 -2.14 -4.92
N ASP A 58 17.46 -2.67 -3.83
CA ASP A 58 17.77 -2.18 -2.48
C ASP A 58 19.28 -2.32 -2.21
N THR A 59 19.90 -3.43 -2.62
CA THR A 59 21.37 -3.64 -2.51
C THR A 59 22.16 -2.64 -3.36
N HIS A 60 21.72 -2.41 -4.60
CA HIS A 60 22.38 -1.45 -5.51
C HIS A 60 22.21 -0.02 -5.03
N TYR A 61 20.99 0.37 -4.67
CA TYR A 61 20.65 1.70 -4.17
C TYR A 61 21.40 2.05 -2.88
N ALA A 62 21.57 1.09 -1.97
CA ALA A 62 22.39 1.28 -0.76
C ALA A 62 23.86 1.64 -1.06
N SER A 63 24.35 1.39 -2.29
CA SER A 63 25.70 1.76 -2.74
C SER A 63 25.77 3.11 -3.48
N LEU A 64 24.64 3.78 -3.73
CA LEU A 64 24.56 5.06 -4.42
C LEU A 64 24.51 6.23 -3.45
N GLU A 65 24.97 7.40 -3.92
CA GLU A 65 25.06 8.61 -3.06
C GLU A 65 23.74 9.37 -2.99
N ASP A 66 23.03 9.56 -4.10
CA ASP A 66 21.71 10.19 -4.10
C ASP A 66 21.09 9.96 -5.48
N ASP A 67 20.02 9.18 -5.52
CA ASP A 67 19.36 8.83 -6.76
C ASP A 67 17.86 8.88 -6.53
N THR A 68 17.36 10.09 -6.27
CA THR A 68 15.93 10.37 -6.05
C THR A 68 15.05 9.80 -7.17
N GLN A 69 15.56 9.76 -8.41
CA GLN A 69 14.84 9.13 -9.52
C GLN A 69 14.74 7.62 -9.33
N LEU A 70 15.84 6.94 -8.99
CA LEU A 70 15.83 5.52 -8.68
C LEU A 70 15.03 5.20 -7.40
N GLU A 71 15.03 6.09 -6.41
CA GLU A 71 14.22 5.97 -5.20
C GLU A 71 12.72 6.02 -5.53
N GLN A 72 12.29 6.95 -6.37
CA GLN A 72 10.90 7.01 -6.85
C GLN A 72 10.53 5.76 -7.67
N ILE A 73 11.46 5.21 -8.45
CA ILE A 73 11.27 3.96 -9.18
C ILE A 73 11.15 2.77 -8.20
N LEU A 74 11.97 2.71 -7.16
CA LEU A 74 11.90 1.72 -6.07
C LEU A 74 10.57 1.80 -5.33
N ILE A 75 10.11 3.00 -4.98
CA ILE A 75 8.80 3.25 -4.38
C ILE A 75 7.68 2.73 -5.29
N SER A 76 7.78 2.98 -6.60
CA SER A 76 6.81 2.49 -7.59
C SER A 76 6.83 0.96 -7.69
N LEU A 77 8.01 0.34 -7.63
CA LEU A 77 8.18 -1.11 -7.64
C LEU A 77 7.56 -1.77 -6.39
N LYS A 78 7.78 -1.18 -5.20
CA LYS A 78 7.17 -1.61 -3.93
C LYS A 78 5.64 -1.46 -3.95
N ARG A 79 5.13 -0.38 -4.57
CA ARG A 79 3.69 -0.17 -4.78
C ARG A 79 3.06 -1.26 -5.65
N VAL A 80 3.68 -1.62 -6.77
CA VAL A 80 3.19 -2.70 -7.65
C VAL A 80 3.13 -4.03 -6.89
N LYS A 81 4.14 -4.33 -6.07
CA LYS A 81 4.15 -5.52 -5.21
C LYS A 81 2.97 -5.54 -4.23
N SER A 82 2.73 -4.44 -3.53
CA SER A 82 1.62 -4.32 -2.57
C SER A 82 0.25 -4.51 -3.26
N LYS A 83 0.05 -3.82 -4.40
CA LYS A 83 -1.20 -3.82 -5.17
C LYS A 83 -1.57 -5.19 -5.76
N THR A 84 -0.58 -6.01 -6.09
CA THR A 84 -0.79 -7.34 -6.72
C THR A 84 -0.98 -8.47 -5.70
N ALA A 85 -0.69 -8.25 -4.42
CA ALA A 85 -0.74 -9.29 -3.39
C ALA A 85 -2.17 -9.83 -3.14
N THR A 86 -3.17 -8.96 -2.96
CA THR A 86 -4.56 -9.41 -2.72
C THR A 86 -5.15 -10.12 -3.91
N PRO A 87 -5.11 -9.55 -5.14
CA PRO A 87 -5.69 -10.22 -6.30
C PRO A 87 -5.03 -11.59 -6.57
N LEU A 88 -3.74 -11.74 -6.28
CA LEU A 88 -3.08 -13.04 -6.36
C LEU A 88 -3.65 -14.05 -5.35
N ALA A 89 -3.83 -13.66 -4.10
CA ALA A 89 -4.48 -14.51 -3.09
C ALA A 89 -5.94 -14.84 -3.47
N SER A 90 -6.67 -13.87 -4.06
CA SER A 90 -8.04 -14.07 -4.51
C SER A 90 -8.15 -15.14 -5.60
N LEU A 91 -7.16 -15.25 -6.50
CA LEU A 91 -7.13 -16.31 -7.53
C LEU A 91 -7.13 -17.72 -6.91
N GLU A 92 -6.43 -17.92 -5.80
CA GLU A 92 -6.35 -19.23 -5.13
C GLU A 92 -7.70 -19.65 -4.54
N SER A 93 -8.48 -18.69 -4.07
CA SER A 93 -9.80 -18.90 -3.47
C SER A 93 -10.98 -18.83 -4.44
N ALA A 94 -10.75 -18.45 -5.70
CA ALA A 94 -11.81 -18.18 -6.66
C ALA A 94 -12.58 -19.46 -7.03
N SER A 95 -13.90 -19.37 -7.00
CA SER A 95 -14.83 -20.47 -7.26
C SER A 95 -15.66 -20.29 -8.53
N SER A 96 -15.61 -19.09 -9.12
CA SER A 96 -16.38 -18.74 -10.32
C SER A 96 -15.53 -17.98 -11.34
N ALA A 97 -15.89 -18.07 -12.62
CA ALA A 97 -15.24 -17.33 -13.70
C ALA A 97 -15.23 -15.81 -13.44
N LYS A 98 -16.31 -15.30 -12.85
CA LYS A 98 -16.44 -13.88 -12.48
C LYS A 98 -15.36 -13.45 -11.48
N GLU A 99 -15.18 -14.22 -10.40
CA GLU A 99 -14.16 -13.93 -9.37
C GLU A 99 -12.75 -13.97 -9.97
N VAL A 100 -12.47 -14.96 -10.83
CA VAL A 100 -11.18 -15.06 -11.54
C VAL A 100 -10.96 -13.86 -12.45
N LEU A 101 -11.96 -13.44 -13.23
CA LEU A 101 -11.85 -12.29 -14.12
C LEU A 101 -11.67 -10.96 -13.38
N GLU A 102 -12.31 -10.78 -12.22
CA GLU A 102 -12.12 -9.59 -11.37
C GLU A 102 -10.71 -9.53 -10.77
N ALA A 103 -10.19 -10.64 -10.27
CA ALA A 103 -8.81 -10.74 -9.81
C ALA A 103 -7.82 -10.50 -10.96
N LEU A 104 -8.07 -11.13 -12.12
CA LEU A 104 -7.24 -10.99 -13.32
C LEU A 104 -7.16 -9.55 -13.80
N ALA A 105 -8.27 -8.79 -13.82
CA ALA A 105 -8.26 -7.39 -14.22
C ALA A 105 -7.34 -6.53 -13.33
N SER A 106 -7.35 -6.78 -12.02
CA SER A 106 -6.48 -6.08 -11.06
C SER A 106 -5.00 -6.45 -11.25
N LEU A 107 -4.72 -7.73 -11.53
CA LEU A 107 -3.38 -8.24 -11.79
C LEU A 107 -2.82 -7.75 -13.13
N GLU A 108 -3.62 -7.70 -14.19
CA GLU A 108 -3.24 -7.15 -15.50
C GLU A 108 -2.83 -5.68 -15.38
N GLN A 109 -3.54 -4.89 -14.57
CA GLN A 109 -3.14 -3.51 -14.28
C GLN A 109 -1.80 -3.45 -13.54
N GLY A 110 -1.56 -4.34 -12.58
CA GLY A 110 -0.27 -4.46 -11.90
C GLY A 110 0.88 -4.79 -12.85
N VAL A 111 0.65 -5.65 -13.86
CA VAL A 111 1.63 -5.96 -14.90
C VAL A 111 1.94 -4.74 -15.78
N LEU A 112 0.92 -3.96 -16.15
CA LEU A 112 1.11 -2.71 -16.91
C LEU A 112 1.93 -1.69 -16.12
N ASP A 113 1.60 -1.50 -14.83
CA ASP A 113 2.34 -0.62 -13.93
C ASP A 113 3.82 -1.09 -13.84
N LEU A 114 4.04 -2.41 -13.76
CA LEU A 114 5.38 -3.01 -13.73
C LEU A 114 6.18 -2.78 -15.01
N GLU A 115 5.55 -2.86 -16.19
CA GLU A 115 6.20 -2.54 -17.47
C GLU A 115 6.67 -1.08 -17.53
N GLY A 116 5.88 -0.16 -16.95
CA GLY A 116 6.28 1.24 -16.78
C GLY A 116 7.52 1.39 -15.89
N VAL A 117 7.51 0.74 -14.72
CA VAL A 117 8.65 0.73 -13.79
C VAL A 117 9.90 0.13 -14.44
N LEU A 118 9.76 -0.98 -15.17
CA LEU A 118 10.87 -1.63 -15.86
C LEU A 118 11.47 -0.77 -16.97
N THR A 119 10.62 -0.01 -17.69
CA THR A 119 11.08 0.97 -18.68
C THR A 119 11.92 2.06 -18.01
N GLY A 120 11.47 2.57 -16.85
CA GLY A 120 12.23 3.52 -16.02
C GLY A 120 13.57 2.95 -15.56
N LEU A 121 13.58 1.73 -15.02
CA LEU A 121 14.80 1.04 -14.58
C LEU A 121 15.82 0.86 -15.70
N LYS A 122 15.38 0.44 -16.88
CA LYS A 122 16.27 0.27 -18.04
C LYS A 122 16.87 1.57 -18.54
N ALA A 123 16.11 2.65 -18.48
CA ALA A 123 16.56 3.97 -18.87
C ALA A 123 17.46 4.62 -17.81
N HIS A 124 17.53 4.05 -16.60
CA HIS A 124 18.19 4.68 -15.47
C HIS A 124 19.73 4.69 -15.62
N PRO A 125 20.39 5.86 -15.60
CA PRO A 125 21.84 5.95 -15.82
C PRO A 125 22.68 5.15 -14.80
N SER A 126 22.27 5.12 -13.54
CA SER A 126 23.01 4.44 -12.45
C SER A 126 22.97 2.91 -12.54
N LEU A 127 22.09 2.34 -13.35
CA LEU A 127 22.00 0.88 -13.59
C LEU A 127 22.81 0.45 -14.83
N ASN A 128 23.31 1.40 -15.63
CA ASN A 128 23.98 1.17 -16.92
C ASN A 128 25.46 1.64 -16.95
N ALA A 129 25.95 2.37 -15.94
CA ALA A 129 27.34 2.83 -15.87
C ALA A 129 28.25 1.91 -15.01
N PRO A 130 29.54 1.74 -15.36
CA PRO A 130 30.52 1.11 -14.46
C PRO A 130 30.66 1.95 -13.19
N THR A 131 30.50 1.33 -12.02
CA THR A 131 30.58 2.00 -10.73
C THR A 131 31.96 2.64 -10.52
N SER A 132 32.02 3.96 -10.42
CA SER A 132 33.21 4.66 -9.93
C SER A 132 33.31 4.47 -8.40
N PRO A 133 34.47 4.05 -7.86
CA PRO A 133 34.65 3.96 -6.42
C PRO A 133 35.02 5.32 -5.84
N LYS A 134 34.34 5.69 -4.75
CA LYS A 134 34.58 6.80 -3.80
C LYS A 134 33.57 7.94 -3.91
N ALA A 135 32.57 7.92 -3.04
CA ALA A 135 32.52 8.77 -1.85
C ALA A 135 31.32 8.31 -0.97
N THR A 136 31.24 8.84 0.24
CA THR A 136 30.42 8.37 1.36
C THR A 136 28.89 8.52 1.17
N PRO A 137 28.05 7.62 1.74
CA PRO A 137 26.66 7.37 1.33
C PRO A 137 25.66 8.45 1.77
N LYS A 138 24.61 8.66 0.96
CA LYS A 138 23.45 9.52 1.28
C LYS A 138 22.07 8.95 0.85
N ALA A 139 21.92 7.63 0.76
CA ALA A 139 20.76 7.06 1.45
C ALA A 139 20.85 7.56 2.89
N MET A 140 19.85 8.29 3.41
CA MET A 140 19.96 8.86 4.75
C MET A 140 20.26 7.71 5.71
N ALA A 141 21.53 7.62 6.16
CA ALA A 141 22.01 6.44 6.85
C ALA A 141 21.09 6.23 8.05
N LYS A 142 20.52 5.04 8.19
CA LYS A 142 19.64 4.75 9.33
C LYS A 142 20.47 4.92 10.60
N LYS A 143 20.27 6.03 11.31
CA LYS A 143 21.02 6.39 12.52
C LYS A 143 20.36 5.80 13.75
N TYR A 144 19.05 5.61 13.69
CA TYR A 144 18.24 5.19 14.83
C TYR A 144 17.55 3.87 14.51
N CYS A 145 17.71 2.90 15.39
CA CYS A 145 17.02 1.61 15.32
C CYS A 145 16.33 1.34 16.67
N PRO A 146 15.16 1.96 16.92
CA PRO A 146 14.43 1.78 18.17
C PRO A 146 14.05 0.33 18.37
N GLN A 147 14.26 -0.18 19.58
CA GLN A 147 13.92 -1.55 19.98
C GLN A 147 12.52 -1.64 20.60
N SER A 148 11.88 -0.50 20.84
CA SER A 148 10.54 -0.40 21.42
C SER A 148 9.73 0.74 20.80
N LYS A 149 8.40 0.66 20.96
CA LYS A 149 7.48 1.71 20.55
C LYS A 149 7.72 3.01 21.32
N GLU A 150 8.15 2.90 22.57
CA GLU A 150 8.45 4.01 23.47
C GLU A 150 9.71 4.76 23.01
N GLU A 151 10.75 4.04 22.60
CA GLU A 151 11.93 4.64 21.97
C GLU A 151 11.57 5.34 20.66
N LEU A 152 10.73 4.70 19.83
CA LEU A 152 10.26 5.33 18.60
C LEU A 152 9.47 6.61 18.89
N LYS A 153 8.55 6.60 19.87
CA LYS A 153 7.79 7.79 20.32
C LYS A 153 8.72 8.93 20.75
N ALA A 154 9.81 8.61 21.46
CA ALA A 154 10.80 9.62 21.85
C ALA A 154 11.53 10.21 20.64
N LEU A 155 11.95 9.38 19.68
CA LEU A 155 12.63 9.83 18.46
C LEU A 155 11.74 10.71 17.58
N VAL A 156 10.47 10.33 17.39
CA VAL A 156 9.55 11.12 16.55
C VAL A 156 9.05 12.39 17.23
N ALA A 157 9.14 12.49 18.56
CA ALA A 157 8.84 13.72 19.29
C ALA A 157 9.96 14.77 19.14
N ASP A 158 11.19 14.35 18.84
CA ASP A 158 12.32 15.25 18.59
C ASP A 158 12.26 15.80 17.16
N GLU A 159 11.90 17.07 17.01
CA GLU A 159 11.80 17.74 15.69
C GLU A 159 13.14 17.84 14.95
N SER A 160 14.28 17.70 15.64
CA SER A 160 15.60 17.68 15.01
C SER A 160 15.92 16.35 14.32
N VAL A 161 15.23 15.27 14.70
CA VAL A 161 15.37 13.95 14.07
C VAL A 161 14.59 13.92 12.77
N HIS A 162 15.28 13.64 11.66
CA HIS A 162 14.64 13.40 10.37
C HIS A 162 14.04 11.98 10.34
N LEU A 163 12.76 11.84 9.99
CA LEU A 163 12.06 10.54 10.12
C LEU A 163 12.65 9.45 9.23
N GLY A 164 13.25 9.85 8.10
CA GLY A 164 13.94 8.93 7.19
C GLY A 164 15.21 8.29 7.78
N GLU A 165 15.77 8.83 8.86
CA GLU A 165 16.95 8.27 9.56
C GLU A 165 16.58 7.16 10.55
N ILE A 166 15.28 6.90 10.74
CA ILE A 166 14.77 5.88 11.65
C ILE A 166 14.51 4.59 10.87
N ASP A 167 15.04 3.49 11.37
CA ASP A 167 14.75 2.13 10.92
C ASP A 167 13.79 1.46 11.90
N ILE A 168 12.56 1.25 11.45
CA ILE A 168 11.49 0.63 12.24
C ILE A 168 11.27 -0.85 11.91
N GLY A 169 12.12 -1.48 11.09
CA GLY A 169 11.86 -2.81 10.54
C GLY A 169 11.65 -3.93 11.57
N GLY A 170 12.12 -3.74 12.81
CA GLY A 170 11.90 -4.66 13.93
C GLY A 170 10.59 -4.46 14.70
N LEU A 171 9.84 -3.39 14.43
CA LEU A 171 8.63 -3.02 15.18
C LEU A 171 7.37 -3.53 14.50
N THR A 172 6.47 -4.11 15.28
CA THR A 172 5.17 -4.61 14.80
C THR A 172 3.98 -3.76 15.26
N ASP A 173 4.22 -2.81 16.16
CA ASP A 173 3.20 -1.94 16.75
C ASP A 173 3.62 -0.46 16.61
N LEU A 174 2.90 0.27 15.78
CA LEU A 174 3.06 1.71 15.57
C LEU A 174 1.93 2.53 16.20
N SER A 175 1.19 1.94 17.15
CA SER A 175 0.05 2.64 17.74
C SER A 175 0.49 3.94 18.43
N GLU A 176 -0.23 5.02 18.15
CA GLU A 176 -0.06 6.33 18.80
C GLU A 176 1.35 6.95 18.63
N VAL A 177 2.17 6.47 17.69
CA VAL A 177 3.57 6.95 17.53
C VAL A 177 3.64 8.46 17.31
N PHE A 178 2.76 9.03 16.50
CA PHE A 178 2.63 10.48 16.28
C PHE A 178 1.36 11.06 16.91
N GLN A 179 0.74 10.40 17.89
CA GLN A 179 -0.51 10.90 18.47
C GLN A 179 -0.32 12.33 19.04
N HIS A 180 -1.20 13.24 18.63
CA HIS A 180 -1.16 14.67 18.94
C HIS A 180 0.16 15.37 18.57
N SER A 181 0.90 14.82 17.60
CA SER A 181 2.14 15.41 17.13
C SER A 181 1.89 16.78 16.48
N HIS A 182 2.78 17.73 16.79
CA HIS A 182 2.76 19.09 16.27
C HIS A 182 3.89 19.37 15.27
N ARG A 183 4.59 18.32 14.82
CA ARG A 183 5.70 18.45 13.87
C ARG A 183 5.31 19.30 12.67
N GLU A 184 6.21 20.21 12.29
CA GLU A 184 6.04 21.01 11.08
C GLU A 184 6.23 20.16 9.81
N SER A 185 7.10 19.14 9.87
CA SER A 185 7.39 18.23 8.75
C SER A 185 7.37 16.76 9.17
N TYR A 186 6.88 15.94 8.25
CA TYR A 186 6.86 14.47 8.30
C TYR A 186 7.71 13.84 7.17
N GLU A 187 8.61 14.62 6.57
CA GLU A 187 9.52 14.14 5.53
C GLU A 187 10.34 12.93 6.01
N GLY A 188 10.50 11.94 5.13
CA GLY A 188 11.16 10.68 5.43
C GLY A 188 10.23 9.61 5.99
N LEU A 189 8.99 9.93 6.38
CA LEU A 189 8.02 8.92 6.85
C LEU A 189 7.65 7.95 5.71
N GLU A 190 7.58 8.45 4.48
CA GLU A 190 7.42 7.66 3.25
C GLU A 190 8.57 6.66 3.02
N THR A 191 9.69 6.76 3.74
CA THR A 191 10.78 5.77 3.60
C THR A 191 10.65 4.58 4.56
N TRP A 192 9.67 4.60 5.47
CA TRP A 192 9.52 3.55 6.47
C TRP A 192 9.04 2.23 5.86
N ASP A 193 9.71 1.14 6.23
CA ASP A 193 9.22 -0.22 5.96
C ASP A 193 8.23 -0.64 7.04
N VAL A 194 6.95 -0.65 6.69
CA VAL A 194 5.85 -1.05 7.58
C VAL A 194 5.37 -2.49 7.31
N SER A 195 6.08 -3.28 6.50
CA SER A 195 5.64 -4.62 6.06
C SER A 195 5.52 -5.67 7.17
N GLN A 196 6.04 -5.38 8.37
CA GLN A 196 5.88 -6.22 9.56
C GLN A 196 4.86 -5.66 10.56
N VAL A 197 4.34 -4.46 10.34
CA VAL A 197 3.43 -3.78 11.26
C VAL A 197 2.06 -4.45 11.25
N THR A 198 1.52 -4.70 12.45
CA THR A 198 0.21 -5.31 12.67
C THR A 198 -0.78 -4.37 13.35
N ASN A 199 -0.30 -3.32 14.02
CA ASN A 199 -1.11 -2.33 14.73
C ASN A 199 -0.71 -0.90 14.36
N MET A 200 -1.66 -0.11 13.86
CA MET A 200 -1.52 1.32 13.52
C MET A 200 -2.58 2.19 14.22
N GLU A 201 -3.16 1.71 15.32
CA GLU A 201 -4.17 2.45 16.09
C GLU A 201 -3.66 3.85 16.45
N LYS A 202 -4.38 4.89 16.02
CA LYS A 202 -4.09 6.31 16.30
C LYS A 202 -2.67 6.75 15.94
N MET A 203 -2.00 6.06 15.01
CA MET A 203 -0.60 6.35 14.66
C MET A 203 -0.38 7.84 14.32
N LEU A 204 -1.31 8.48 13.59
CA LEU A 204 -1.26 9.89 13.19
C LEU A 204 -2.43 10.70 13.78
N ASP A 205 -3.05 10.25 14.88
CA ASP A 205 -4.15 10.98 15.52
C ASP A 205 -3.76 12.44 15.80
N SER A 206 -4.62 13.36 15.38
CA SER A 206 -4.54 14.81 15.53
C SER A 206 -3.29 15.46 14.90
N CYS A 207 -2.63 14.78 13.96
CA CYS A 207 -1.53 15.33 13.16
C CYS A 207 -2.08 16.30 12.08
N ARG A 208 -2.42 17.54 12.47
CA ARG A 208 -3.13 18.49 11.59
C ARG A 208 -2.33 18.91 10.34
N ASN A 209 -1.00 18.94 10.43
CA ASN A 209 -0.10 19.31 9.33
C ASN A 209 0.26 18.13 8.42
N PHE A 210 -0.18 16.91 8.75
CA PHE A 210 0.19 15.71 8.01
C PHE A 210 -0.50 15.64 6.64
N ASN A 211 0.30 15.49 5.57
CA ASN A 211 -0.19 15.25 4.21
C ASN A 211 0.85 14.54 3.32
N GLN A 212 1.73 13.71 3.90
CA GLN A 212 2.77 13.00 3.15
C GLN A 212 2.22 11.75 2.45
N PRO A 213 2.73 11.39 1.26
CA PRO A 213 2.25 10.24 0.51
C PRO A 213 2.65 8.93 1.19
N LEU A 214 1.67 8.06 1.49
CA LEU A 214 1.89 6.75 2.12
C LEU A 214 1.46 5.57 1.23
N ASN A 215 1.09 5.83 -0.02
CA ASN A 215 0.45 4.84 -0.90
C ASN A 215 1.33 3.61 -1.21
N HIS A 216 2.64 3.68 -0.99
CA HIS A 216 3.57 2.56 -1.21
C HIS A 216 3.77 1.68 0.03
N TRP A 217 3.21 2.05 1.19
CA TRP A 217 3.30 1.23 2.39
C TRP A 217 2.62 -0.13 2.18
N ASP A 218 3.34 -1.18 2.55
CA ASP A 218 2.78 -2.53 2.61
C ASP A 218 2.07 -2.71 3.95
N VAL A 219 0.77 -2.40 3.97
CA VAL A 219 -0.10 -2.55 5.15
C VAL A 219 -0.80 -3.91 5.22
N SER A 220 -0.38 -4.89 4.39
CA SER A 220 -1.08 -6.17 4.24
C SER A 220 -1.14 -7.03 5.51
N LYS A 221 -0.28 -6.76 6.50
CA LYS A 221 -0.29 -7.43 7.82
C LYS A 221 -1.03 -6.66 8.90
N VAL A 222 -1.46 -5.43 8.64
CA VAL A 222 -2.14 -4.59 9.62
C VAL A 222 -3.53 -5.15 9.91
N THR A 223 -3.84 -5.28 11.20
CA THR A 223 -5.15 -5.79 11.68
C THR A 223 -5.97 -4.72 12.39
N ASN A 224 -5.33 -3.65 12.88
CA ASN A 224 -5.98 -2.53 13.58
C ASN A 224 -5.51 -1.19 13.01
N MET A 225 -6.45 -0.41 12.45
CA MET A 225 -6.25 0.95 11.94
C MET A 225 -7.17 1.98 12.63
N ARG A 226 -7.67 1.65 13.82
CA ARG A 226 -8.58 2.50 14.58
C ARG A 226 -7.99 3.90 14.77
N GLY A 227 -8.70 4.92 14.29
CA GLY A 227 -8.31 6.32 14.43
C GLY A 227 -6.97 6.68 13.81
N MET A 228 -6.44 5.89 12.85
CA MET A 228 -5.09 6.10 12.30
C MET A 228 -4.86 7.55 11.84
N PHE A 229 -5.84 8.18 11.20
CA PHE A 229 -5.78 9.57 10.73
C PHE A 229 -6.80 10.49 11.45
N LEU A 230 -7.31 10.08 12.61
CA LEU A 230 -8.31 10.85 13.38
C LEU A 230 -7.89 12.32 13.50
N GLY A 231 -8.66 13.28 12.98
CA GLY A 231 -8.34 14.71 13.08
C GLY A 231 -7.14 15.20 12.25
N CYS A 232 -6.65 14.43 11.27
CA CYS A 232 -5.70 14.91 10.26
C CYS A 232 -6.41 15.84 9.26
N ASP A 233 -6.60 17.10 9.64
CA ASP A 233 -7.39 18.09 8.88
C ASP A 233 -6.94 18.22 7.42
N ASN A 234 -5.62 18.22 7.16
CA ASN A 234 -5.03 18.48 5.84
C ASN A 234 -4.76 17.22 4.99
N PHE A 235 -4.96 16.02 5.54
CA PHE A 235 -4.59 14.79 4.86
C PHE A 235 -5.50 14.51 3.66
N ASN A 236 -4.91 14.38 2.47
CA ASN A 236 -5.62 14.08 1.22
C ASN A 236 -4.73 13.33 0.22
N GLN A 237 -3.87 12.41 0.68
CA GLN A 237 -3.01 11.60 -0.18
C GLN A 237 -3.68 10.27 -0.56
N PRO A 238 -3.42 9.74 -1.76
CA PRO A 238 -4.02 8.48 -2.20
C PRO A 238 -3.61 7.32 -1.29
N LEU A 239 -4.56 6.42 -1.05
CA LEU A 239 -4.39 5.17 -0.28
C LEU A 239 -5.03 3.97 -1.00
N ASN A 240 -5.43 4.13 -2.26
CA ASN A 240 -6.21 3.16 -3.02
C ASN A 240 -5.45 1.84 -3.28
N ASP A 241 -4.12 1.85 -3.18
CA ASP A 241 -3.28 0.66 -3.38
C ASP A 241 -2.99 -0.10 -2.09
N TRP A 242 -3.51 0.35 -0.95
CA TRP A 242 -3.37 -0.36 0.32
C TRP A 242 -4.17 -1.67 0.34
N ASN A 243 -3.49 -2.76 0.64
CA ASN A 243 -4.13 -4.03 0.96
C ASN A 243 -4.63 -4.03 2.41
N VAL A 244 -5.91 -3.74 2.59
CA VAL A 244 -6.57 -3.71 3.92
C VAL A 244 -7.35 -5.00 4.25
N SER A 245 -7.18 -6.07 3.46
CA SER A 245 -7.96 -7.31 3.59
C SER A 245 -7.84 -8.02 4.95
N ARG A 246 -6.78 -7.74 5.73
CA ARG A 246 -6.59 -8.27 7.09
C ARG A 246 -7.06 -7.35 8.21
N VAL A 247 -7.48 -6.13 7.89
CA VAL A 247 -7.91 -5.16 8.89
C VAL A 247 -9.26 -5.57 9.46
N THR A 248 -9.36 -5.57 10.79
CA THR A 248 -10.58 -5.91 11.53
C THR A 248 -11.23 -4.69 12.19
N ASN A 249 -10.45 -3.63 12.44
CA ASN A 249 -10.92 -2.41 13.09
C ASN A 249 -10.47 -1.16 12.32
N MET A 250 -11.44 -0.37 11.84
CA MET A 250 -11.25 0.94 11.20
C MET A 250 -12.10 2.04 11.87
N GLU A 251 -12.52 1.86 13.12
CA GLU A 251 -13.30 2.86 13.85
C GLU A 251 -12.59 4.23 13.80
N LYS A 252 -13.34 5.27 13.45
CA LYS A 252 -12.84 6.66 13.41
C LYS A 252 -11.60 6.89 12.54
N MET A 253 -11.23 5.99 11.64
CA MET A 253 -9.96 6.06 10.89
C MET A 253 -9.75 7.41 10.18
N PHE A 254 -10.81 8.00 9.63
CA PHE A 254 -10.78 9.31 8.97
C PHE A 254 -11.68 10.35 9.64
N PHE A 255 -12.09 10.11 10.89
CA PHE A 255 -12.99 11.02 11.61
C PHE A 255 -12.37 12.42 11.66
N GLY A 256 -13.10 13.43 11.21
CA GLY A 256 -12.60 14.80 11.18
C GLY A 256 -11.46 15.07 10.19
N CYS A 257 -11.10 14.16 9.27
CA CYS A 257 -10.22 14.46 8.15
C CYS A 257 -10.94 15.37 7.14
N LYS A 258 -10.86 16.68 7.35
CA LYS A 258 -11.67 17.66 6.59
C LYS A 258 -11.35 17.67 5.10
N ALA A 259 -10.08 17.54 4.72
CA ALA A 259 -9.62 17.59 3.34
C ALA A 259 -9.72 16.26 2.57
N PHE A 260 -9.84 15.12 3.27
CA PHE A 260 -9.72 13.81 2.64
C PHE A 260 -10.85 13.53 1.65
N ASN A 261 -10.49 13.26 0.39
CA ASN A 261 -11.41 12.92 -0.69
C ASN A 261 -10.79 11.97 -1.72
N GLN A 262 -10.07 10.94 -1.27
CA GLN A 262 -9.39 9.97 -2.15
C GLN A 262 -10.22 8.69 -2.33
N PRO A 263 -10.17 8.05 -3.51
CA PRO A 263 -10.96 6.86 -3.79
C PRO A 263 -10.53 5.69 -2.90
N LEU A 264 -11.50 5.03 -2.27
CA LEU A 264 -11.29 3.85 -1.42
C LEU A 264 -12.14 2.64 -1.86
N ASN A 265 -12.83 2.75 -3.01
CA ASN A 265 -13.78 1.74 -3.49
C ASN A 265 -13.11 0.40 -3.86
N SER A 266 -11.77 0.38 -4.02
CA SER A 266 -10.96 -0.82 -4.27
C SER A 266 -10.60 -1.61 -3.01
N TRP A 267 -10.85 -1.06 -1.81
CA TRP A 267 -10.51 -1.75 -0.56
C TRP A 267 -11.39 -2.97 -0.32
N ASP A 268 -10.75 -4.11 -0.06
CA ASP A 268 -11.43 -5.28 0.47
C ASP A 268 -11.64 -5.12 1.99
N VAL A 269 -12.87 -4.73 2.36
CA VAL A 269 -13.29 -4.56 3.76
C VAL A 269 -14.05 -5.77 4.31
N SER A 270 -14.03 -6.91 3.62
CA SER A 270 -14.85 -8.09 3.95
C SER A 270 -14.52 -8.72 5.31
N ASN A 271 -13.35 -8.40 5.89
CA ASN A 271 -12.95 -8.81 7.24
C ASN A 271 -13.13 -7.74 8.33
N VAL A 272 -13.54 -6.51 7.97
CA VAL A 272 -13.67 -5.41 8.93
C VAL A 272 -14.90 -5.62 9.81
N ARG A 273 -14.69 -5.66 11.13
CA ARG A 273 -15.73 -5.81 12.15
C ARG A 273 -16.32 -4.48 12.58
N THR A 274 -15.49 -3.44 12.72
CA THR A 274 -15.94 -2.13 13.24
C THR A 274 -15.45 -0.96 12.38
N MET A 275 -16.38 -0.13 11.92
CA MET A 275 -16.17 1.10 11.13
C MET A 275 -16.95 2.30 11.68
N GLY A 276 -17.34 2.24 12.96
CA GLY A 276 -18.10 3.30 13.63
C GLY A 276 -17.43 4.67 13.47
N SER A 277 -18.21 5.65 13.05
CA SER A 277 -17.78 7.05 12.84
C SER A 277 -16.58 7.23 11.90
N MET A 278 -16.26 6.27 11.02
CA MET A 278 -15.05 6.31 10.19
C MET A 278 -14.89 7.59 9.36
N PHE A 279 -15.99 8.14 8.82
CA PHE A 279 -16.00 9.37 8.01
C PHE A 279 -16.83 10.50 8.65
N ALA A 280 -17.11 10.41 9.95
CA ALA A 280 -17.87 11.46 10.63
C ALA A 280 -17.05 12.76 10.63
N HIS A 281 -17.70 13.87 10.30
CA HIS A 281 -17.07 15.20 10.13
C HIS A 281 -15.96 15.29 9.07
N SER A 282 -15.79 14.30 8.19
CA SER A 282 -14.84 14.36 7.06
C SER A 282 -15.47 15.12 5.89
N PHE A 283 -15.47 16.44 5.95
CA PHE A 283 -16.33 17.28 5.10
C PHE A 283 -16.12 17.14 3.59
N SER A 284 -14.93 16.84 3.10
CA SER A 284 -14.68 16.77 1.64
C SER A 284 -14.99 15.40 1.01
N PHE A 285 -15.09 14.34 1.81
CA PHE A 285 -15.16 12.96 1.29
C PHE A 285 -16.41 12.70 0.44
N SER A 286 -16.31 12.43 -0.85
CA SER A 286 -17.49 12.27 -1.73
C SER A 286 -17.37 11.07 -2.66
N GLN A 287 -16.48 10.13 -2.31
CA GLN A 287 -16.17 8.97 -3.12
C GLN A 287 -17.22 7.87 -2.95
N PRO A 288 -17.53 7.12 -4.03
CA PRO A 288 -18.44 5.99 -3.94
C PRO A 288 -17.81 4.86 -3.12
N LEU A 289 -18.64 4.16 -2.35
CA LEU A 289 -18.26 2.99 -1.54
C LEU A 289 -19.23 1.81 -1.75
N ASP A 290 -20.02 1.84 -2.82
CA ASP A 290 -21.09 0.85 -3.06
C ASP A 290 -20.56 -0.58 -3.23
N ASN A 291 -19.29 -0.75 -3.61
CA ASN A 291 -18.67 -2.07 -3.82
C ASN A 291 -18.15 -2.72 -2.53
N TRP A 292 -18.19 -2.03 -1.40
CA TRP A 292 -17.71 -2.58 -0.14
C TRP A 292 -18.59 -3.73 0.34
N ASN A 293 -17.97 -4.89 0.56
CA ASN A 293 -18.60 -6.02 1.23
C ASN A 293 -18.55 -5.83 2.76
N VAL A 294 -19.65 -5.37 3.35
CA VAL A 294 -19.77 -5.10 4.80
C VAL A 294 -20.47 -6.22 5.57
N SER A 295 -20.60 -7.43 4.99
CA SER A 295 -21.34 -8.55 5.61
C SER A 295 -20.79 -9.00 6.97
N SER A 296 -19.49 -8.79 7.20
CA SER A 296 -18.80 -9.09 8.46
C SER A 296 -18.86 -7.96 9.50
N THR A 297 -19.32 -6.77 9.12
CA THR A 297 -19.26 -5.56 9.94
C THR A 297 -20.42 -5.51 10.93
N THR A 298 -20.11 -5.34 12.21
CA THR A 298 -21.09 -5.27 13.29
C THR A 298 -21.38 -3.84 13.75
N ASN A 299 -20.49 -2.89 13.45
CA ASN A 299 -20.67 -1.48 13.82
C ASN A 299 -20.34 -0.54 12.65
N THR A 300 -21.35 0.18 12.15
CA THR A 300 -21.22 1.30 11.20
C THR A 300 -21.89 2.58 11.75
N GLU A 301 -22.18 2.62 13.05
CA GLU A 301 -22.91 3.74 13.67
C GLU A 301 -22.19 5.07 13.43
N TYR A 302 -22.96 6.11 13.12
CA TYR A 302 -22.48 7.47 12.87
C TYR A 302 -21.39 7.58 11.79
N MET A 303 -21.19 6.56 10.93
CA MET A 303 -20.10 6.52 9.95
C MET A 303 -20.01 7.77 9.08
N PHE A 304 -21.15 8.37 8.73
CA PHE A 304 -21.24 9.61 7.94
C PHE A 304 -21.89 10.76 8.72
N PHE A 305 -21.86 10.73 10.05
CA PHE A 305 -22.45 11.80 10.87
C PHE A 305 -21.77 13.14 10.63
N GLY A 306 -22.55 14.23 10.62
CA GLY A 306 -22.05 15.59 10.41
C GLY A 306 -21.48 15.82 9.00
N LYS A 307 -21.84 14.98 8.03
CA LYS A 307 -21.36 15.07 6.66
C LYS A 307 -22.37 15.73 5.73
N ASN A 308 -22.07 16.97 5.33
CA ASN A 308 -22.98 17.78 4.52
C ASN A 308 -22.81 17.60 3.00
N SER A 309 -21.76 16.91 2.56
CA SER A 309 -21.35 16.82 1.14
C SER A 309 -21.70 15.50 0.44
N LEU A 310 -22.10 14.46 1.17
CA LEU A 310 -22.58 13.22 0.55
C LEU A 310 -23.99 13.45 0.01
N THR A 311 -24.12 13.47 -1.31
CA THR A 311 -25.41 13.50 -2.00
C THR A 311 -26.12 12.14 -1.99
N ARG A 312 -25.36 11.05 -1.79
CA ARG A 312 -25.87 9.68 -1.69
C ARG A 312 -25.02 8.86 -0.74
N LEU A 313 -25.66 8.16 0.19
CA LEU A 313 -25.01 7.17 1.05
C LEU A 313 -24.85 5.83 0.31
N PRO A 314 -23.82 5.01 0.64
CA PRO A 314 -23.62 3.70 0.02
C PRO A 314 -24.84 2.79 0.21
N ILE A 315 -25.15 1.95 -0.78
CA ILE A 315 -26.34 1.08 -0.76
C ILE A 315 -26.45 0.15 0.46
N TRP A 316 -25.32 -0.22 1.06
CA TRP A 316 -25.27 -1.09 2.23
C TRP A 316 -25.44 -0.34 3.56
N TYR A 317 -25.31 1.00 3.56
CA TYR A 317 -25.37 1.81 4.77
C TYR A 317 -26.81 2.03 5.20
N ARG A 318 -27.16 1.55 6.40
CA ARG A 318 -28.45 1.82 7.04
C ARG A 318 -28.20 2.85 8.14
N ALA A 319 -28.73 4.05 7.93
CA ALA A 319 -28.64 5.17 8.87
C ALA A 319 -29.40 4.89 10.17
#